data_AF-A0A346PR19-F1
#
_entry.id   AF-A0A346PR19-F1
#
_cell.length_a   1.000
_cell.length_b   1.000
_cell.length_c   1.000
_cell.angle_alpha   90.00
_cell.angle_beta   90.00
_cell.angle_gamma   90.00
#
_symmetry.space_group_name_H-M   'P 1'
#
loop_
_entity.id
_entity.type
_entity.pdbx_description
1 polymer ?
#
loop_
_entity_poly.entity_id
_entity_poly.type
_entity_poly.pdbx_seq_one_letter_code
_entity_poly.pdbx_strand_id
1 'polypeptide(L)'
;MQTRTAGASTKLLDLREYELPIFAADCDRADTGDAQRLTDRLSEADAIVLGSPTYHGSYSSPLKAALDYSGFDEFRGKTVGLLAVSGGAFPVAALEHMRSVCRALNA
;
A
#
# COMPACT_ATOMS: atom_id res chain seq x y z
N MET A 1 1.95 -13.10 -11.53
CA MET A 1 2.29 -14.06 -12.60
C MET A 1 1.70 -13.69 -13.98
N GLN A 2 0.53 -13.05 -14.11
CA GLN A 2 -0.03 -12.63 -15.42
C GLN A 2 0.51 -11.29 -15.97
N THR A 3 1.06 -10.40 -15.14
CA THR A 3 1.58 -9.07 -15.54
C THR A 3 2.75 -9.16 -16.51
N ARG A 4 3.65 -10.12 -16.31
CA ARG A 4 4.87 -10.29 -17.13
C ARG A 4 4.56 -10.71 -18.57
N THR A 5 3.49 -11.47 -18.77
CA THR A 5 3.02 -11.91 -20.09
C THR A 5 2.40 -10.77 -20.90
N ALA A 6 1.94 -9.71 -20.24
CA ALA A 6 1.45 -8.48 -20.87
C ALA A 6 2.57 -7.43 -21.11
N GLY A 7 3.84 -7.78 -20.84
CA GLY A 7 4.99 -6.88 -21.00
C GLY A 7 5.24 -5.92 -19.83
N ALA A 8 4.49 -6.03 -18.73
CA ALA A 8 4.72 -5.18 -17.57
C ALA A 8 5.95 -5.63 -16.75
N SER A 9 6.76 -4.65 -16.33
CA SER A 9 7.76 -4.87 -15.29
C SER A 9 7.08 -4.80 -13.92
N THR A 10 7.44 -5.69 -12.99
CA THR A 10 6.82 -5.73 -11.67
C THR A 10 7.87 -5.83 -10.58
N LYS A 11 7.65 -5.11 -9.48
CA LYS A 11 8.43 -5.20 -8.26
C LYS A 11 7.51 -5.53 -7.09
N LEU A 12 7.87 -6.55 -6.32
CA LEU A 12 7.20 -6.85 -5.05
C LEU A 12 7.85 -6.02 -3.95
N LEU A 13 7.04 -5.29 -3.19
CA LEU A 13 7.47 -4.62 -1.97
C LEU A 13 6.88 -5.42 -0.80
N ASP A 14 7.72 -6.21 -0.13
CA ASP A 14 7.32 -6.92 1.08
C ASP A 14 7.45 -5.99 2.28
N LEU A 15 6.33 -5.54 2.84
CA LEU A 15 6.31 -4.57 3.94
C LEU A 15 6.99 -5.09 5.22
N ARG A 16 7.28 -6.38 5.32
CA ARG A 16 8.08 -6.96 6.43
C ARG A 16 9.56 -6.60 6.33
N GLU A 17 10.03 -6.20 5.15
CA GLU A 17 11.41 -5.77 4.88
C GLU A 17 11.60 -4.25 5.01
N TYR A 18 10.57 -3.54 5.48
CA TYR A 18 10.60 -2.10 5.70
C TYR A 18 10.42 -1.82 7.19
N GLU A 19 11.34 -1.07 7.77
CA GLU A 19 11.13 -0.49 9.09
C GLU A 19 10.27 0.77 8.93
N LEU A 20 8.97 0.64 9.22
CA LEU A 20 7.99 1.72 9.18
C LEU A 20 7.50 2.01 10.61
N PRO A 21 8.11 2.99 11.32
CA PRO A 21 7.65 3.42 12.63
C PRO A 21 6.20 3.91 12.59
N ILE A 22 5.58 4.05 13.77
CA ILE A 22 4.24 4.64 13.85
C ILE A 22 4.28 6.03 13.23
N PHE A 23 3.39 6.26 12.26
CA PHE A 23 3.31 7.55 11.59
C PHE A 23 2.97 8.66 12.59
N ALA A 24 3.78 9.72 12.59
CA ALA A 24 3.53 10.95 13.29
C ALA A 24 3.70 12.12 12.32
N ALA A 25 2.70 13.00 12.23
CA ALA A 25 2.67 14.06 11.22
C ALA A 25 3.79 15.10 11.39
N ASP A 26 4.38 15.19 12.57
CA ASP A 26 5.41 16.11 13.00
C ASP A 26 6.77 15.45 13.28
N CYS A 27 6.97 14.19 12.85
CA CYS A 27 8.26 13.52 13.05
C CYS A 27 9.35 14.05 12.11
N ASP A 28 10.58 14.06 12.62
CA ASP A 28 11.76 14.39 11.82
C ASP A 28 11.98 13.30 10.76
N ARG A 29 12.48 13.70 9.58
CA ARG A 29 12.75 12.76 8.49
C ARG A 29 13.68 11.61 8.90
N ALA A 30 14.61 11.88 9.83
CA ALA A 30 15.52 10.88 10.38
C ALA A 30 14.81 9.75 11.13
N ASP A 31 13.61 9.99 11.64
CA ASP A 31 12.82 9.05 12.44
C ASP A 31 11.79 8.28 11.61
N THR A 32 11.77 8.48 10.28
CA THR A 32 10.79 7.85 9.39
C THR A 32 11.20 6.45 8.90
N GLY A 33 12.38 5.96 9.30
CA GLY A 33 12.89 4.65 8.92
C GLY A 33 13.01 4.48 7.40
N ASP A 34 12.44 3.41 6.86
CA ASP A 34 12.41 3.11 5.43
C ASP A 34 11.30 3.84 4.65
N ALA A 35 10.54 4.76 5.27
CA ALA A 35 9.40 5.42 4.62
C ALA A 35 9.77 6.09 3.29
N GLN A 36 10.89 6.82 3.23
CA GLN A 36 11.33 7.45 1.99
C GLN A 36 11.61 6.42 0.89
N ARG A 37 12.28 5.32 1.23
CA ARG A 37 12.59 4.25 0.28
C ARG A 37 11.30 3.63 -0.25
N LEU A 38 10.26 3.51 0.57
CA LEU A 38 8.95 3.05 0.16
C LEU A 38 8.29 4.05 -0.81
N THR A 39 8.18 5.33 -0.44
CA THR A 39 7.50 6.35 -1.24
C THR A 39 8.19 6.60 -2.58
N ASP A 40 9.52 6.52 -2.64
CA ASP A 40 10.28 6.58 -3.90
C ASP A 40 9.86 5.45 -4.85
N ARG A 41 9.69 4.22 -4.33
CA ARG A 41 9.24 3.07 -5.14
C ARG A 41 7.80 3.17 -5.60
N LEU A 42 6.92 3.76 -4.78
CA LEU A 42 5.53 4.00 -5.17
C LEU A 42 5.44 5.07 -6.25
N SER A 43 6.25 6.13 -6.14
CA SER A 43 6.33 7.21 -7.12
C SER A 43 6.78 6.72 -8.50
N GLU A 44 7.78 5.82 -8.54
CA GLU A 44 8.32 5.18 -9.76
C GLU A 44 7.30 4.31 -10.53
N ALA A 45 6.23 3.84 -9.87
CA ALA A 45 5.31 2.87 -10.47
C ALA A 45 4.19 3.55 -11.29
N ASP A 46 3.84 3.02 -12.47
CA ASP A 46 2.68 3.51 -13.24
C ASP A 46 1.34 3.04 -12.67
N ALA A 47 1.35 1.89 -11.98
CA ALA A 47 0.19 1.27 -11.34
C ALA A 47 0.62 0.53 -10.09
N ILE A 48 -0.28 0.44 -9.11
CA ILE A 48 -0.02 -0.16 -7.80
C ILE A 48 -1.02 -1.29 -7.55
N VAL A 49 -0.57 -2.40 -6.94
CA VAL A 49 -1.47 -3.44 -6.42
C VAL A 49 -1.26 -3.55 -4.93
N LEU A 50 -2.30 -3.22 -4.15
CA LEU A 50 -2.29 -3.34 -2.70
C LEU A 50 -2.78 -4.74 -2.31
N GLY A 51 -1.89 -5.54 -1.74
CA GLY A 51 -2.17 -6.88 -1.24
C GLY A 51 -2.16 -6.92 0.28
N SER A 52 -3.23 -7.43 0.90
CA SER A 52 -3.25 -7.62 2.36
C SER A 52 -3.96 -8.91 2.78
N PRO A 53 -3.48 -9.62 3.81
CA PRO A 53 -4.34 -10.50 4.58
C PRO A 53 -5.43 -9.68 5.30
N THR A 54 -6.52 -10.34 5.68
CA THR A 54 -7.60 -9.76 6.47
C THR A 54 -7.37 -10.02 7.96
N TYR A 55 -7.24 -8.96 8.75
CA TYR A 55 -7.16 -9.02 10.20
C TYR A 55 -8.33 -8.25 10.81
N HIS A 56 -9.10 -8.92 11.68
CA HIS A 56 -10.27 -8.35 12.37
C HIS A 56 -11.23 -7.58 11.44
N GLY A 57 -11.44 -8.10 10.22
CA GLY A 57 -12.35 -7.51 9.23
C GLY A 57 -11.78 -6.34 8.41
N SER A 58 -10.48 -6.04 8.53
CA SER A 58 -9.81 -5.01 7.75
C SER A 58 -8.49 -5.49 7.16
N TYR A 59 -7.82 -4.61 6.41
CA TYR A 59 -6.45 -4.81 5.96
C TYR A 59 -5.44 -4.66 7.12
N SER A 60 -4.21 -5.09 6.88
CA SER A 60 -3.18 -5.24 7.90
C SER A 60 -2.57 -3.92 8.36
N SER A 61 -2.10 -3.87 9.61
CA SER A 61 -1.43 -2.70 10.17
C SER A 61 -0.17 -2.28 9.39
N PRO A 62 0.70 -3.20 8.91
CA PRO A 62 1.83 -2.82 8.06
C PRO A 62 1.39 -2.09 6.78
N LEU A 63 0.31 -2.54 6.13
CA LEU A 63 -0.22 -1.84 4.95
C LEU A 63 -0.77 -0.45 5.32
N LYS A 64 -1.41 -0.31 6.48
CA LYS A 64 -1.87 1.01 6.95
C LYS A 64 -0.69 1.96 7.17
N ALA A 65 0.36 1.50 7.85
CA ALA A 65 1.55 2.31 8.10
C ALA A 65 2.20 2.77 6.79
N ALA A 66 2.34 1.86 5.81
CA ALA A 66 2.84 2.20 4.47
C ALA A 66 2.01 3.29 3.77
N LEU A 67 0.68 3.20 3.85
CA LEU A 67 -0.24 4.17 3.26
C LEU A 67 -0.23 5.51 3.99
N ASP A 68 0.01 5.52 5.31
CA ASP A 68 0.06 6.76 6.11
C ASP A 68 1.29 7.61 5.82
N TYR A 69 2.42 6.99 5.45
CA TYR A 69 3.59 7.71 4.94
C TYR A 69 3.45 8.16 3.47
N SER A 70 2.41 7.71 2.77
CA SER A 70 2.18 8.06 1.36
C SER A 70 1.19 9.21 1.24
N GLY A 71 1.25 9.94 0.15
CA GLY A 71 0.37 11.06 -0.14
C GLY A 71 -0.15 11.06 -1.57
N PHE A 72 -0.54 12.25 -2.02
CA PHE A 72 -1.00 12.46 -3.39
C PHE A 72 0.12 12.24 -4.41
N ASP A 73 1.37 12.53 -4.05
CA ASP A 73 2.49 12.44 -5.00
C ASP A 73 2.71 10.99 -5.44
N GLU A 74 2.53 10.03 -4.54
CA GLU A 74 2.71 8.60 -4.82
C GLU A 74 1.50 7.96 -5.49
N PHE A 75 0.28 8.52 -5.39
CA PHE A 75 -0.95 7.82 -5.80
C PHE A 75 -1.80 8.57 -6.85
N ARG A 76 -1.66 9.89 -6.99
CA ARG A 76 -2.55 10.71 -7.83
C ARG A 76 -2.57 10.21 -9.27
N GLY A 77 -3.77 9.80 -9.72
CA GLY A 77 -4.00 9.38 -11.10
C GLY A 77 -3.37 8.02 -11.46
N LYS A 78 -2.81 7.29 -10.50
CA LYS A 78 -2.29 5.94 -10.73
C LYS A 78 -3.42 4.92 -10.59
N THR A 79 -3.45 3.93 -11.48
CA THR A 79 -4.40 2.82 -11.35
C THR A 79 -4.02 1.95 -10.15
N VAL A 80 -4.96 1.73 -9.22
CA VAL A 80 -4.76 0.86 -8.05
C VAL A 80 -5.64 -0.38 -8.09
N GLY A 81 -5.00 -1.54 -8.10
CA GLY A 81 -5.65 -2.84 -7.90
C GLY A 81 -5.66 -3.23 -6.42
N LEU A 82 -6.76 -3.83 -5.95
CA LEU A 82 -6.91 -4.27 -4.56
C LEU A 82 -7.01 -5.79 -4.48
N LEU A 83 -6.22 -6.39 -3.59
CA LEU A 83 -6.19 -7.83 -3.34
C LEU A 83 -6.26 -8.09 -1.83
N ALA A 84 -7.28 -8.84 -1.42
CA ALA A 84 -7.45 -9.26 -0.04
C ALA A 84 -7.47 -10.80 0.04
N VAL A 85 -6.75 -11.34 1.01
CA VAL A 85 -6.80 -12.77 1.35
C VAL A 85 -7.42 -12.92 2.73
N SER A 86 -8.38 -13.82 2.89
CA SER A 86 -9.03 -14.10 4.17
C SER A 86 -9.12 -15.61 4.39
N GLY A 87 -9.02 -16.04 5.65
CA GLY A 87 -9.21 -17.45 6.03
C GLY A 87 -10.68 -17.89 5.99
N GLY A 88 -11.62 -16.97 5.76
CA GLY A 88 -13.05 -17.23 5.61
C GLY A 88 -13.70 -16.34 4.57
N ALA A 89 -15.02 -16.41 4.45
CA ALA A 89 -15.80 -15.75 3.39
C ALA A 89 -15.99 -14.22 3.57
N PHE A 90 -15.04 -13.52 4.19
CA PHE A 90 -15.18 -12.11 4.59
C PHE A 90 -14.08 -11.14 4.07
N PRO A 91 -13.58 -11.24 2.81
CA PRO A 91 -12.56 -10.29 2.32
C PRO A 91 -13.13 -8.92 1.92
N VAL A 92 -14.45 -8.81 1.73
CA VAL A 92 -15.10 -7.63 1.13
C VAL A 92 -14.86 -6.36 1.94
N ALA A 93 -15.03 -6.41 3.26
CA ALA A 93 -14.83 -5.23 4.11
C ALA A 93 -13.40 -4.68 4.03
N ALA A 94 -12.39 -5.56 3.98
CA ALA A 94 -10.99 -5.14 3.81
C ALA A 94 -10.76 -4.44 2.47
N LEU A 95 -11.37 -4.93 1.38
CA LEU A 95 -11.33 -4.28 0.07
C LEU A 95 -12.01 -2.91 0.11
N GLU A 96 -13.18 -2.79 0.73
CA GLU A 96 -13.89 -1.51 0.87
C GLU A 96 -13.10 -0.50 1.69
N HIS A 97 -12.46 -0.93 2.78
CA HIS A 97 -11.61 -0.05 3.59
C HIS A 97 -10.38 0.42 2.79
N MET A 98 -9.69 -0.48 2.07
CA MET A 98 -8.56 -0.09 1.20
C MET A 98 -9.01 0.85 0.08
N ARG A 99 -10.17 0.59 -0.54
CA ARG A 99 -10.76 1.45 -1.57
C ARG A 99 -11.03 2.85 -1.04
N SER A 100 -11.55 2.97 0.19
CA SER A 100 -11.79 4.25 0.83
C SER A 100 -10.50 5.06 1.01
N VAL A 101 -9.41 4.41 1.45
CA VAL A 101 -8.09 5.05 1.57
C VAL A 101 -7.54 5.49 0.21
N CYS A 102 -7.59 4.62 -0.80
CA CYS A 102 -7.11 4.97 -2.16
C CYS A 102 -7.84 6.19 -2.73
N ARG A 103 -9.16 6.26 -2.52
CA ARG A 103 -9.96 7.42 -2.92
C ARG A 103 -9.54 8.69 -2.17
N ALA A 104 -9.21 8.59 -0.89
CA ALA A 104 -8.70 9.71 -0.11
C ALA A 104 -7.33 10.21 -0.62
N LEU A 105 -6.50 9.32 -1.17
CA LEU A 105 -5.23 9.62 -1.82
C LEU A 105 -5.37 10.07 -3.29
N ASN A 106 -6.60 10.19 -3.79
CA ASN A 106 -6.93 10.54 -5.18
C ASN A 106 -6.27 9.61 -6.23
N ALA A 107 -6.24 8.31 -5.90
CA ALA A 107 -5.95 7.26 -6.85
C ALA A 107 -7.16 6.92 -7.72
#